data_AF-A0A1Z9RZH1-F1
#
_entry.id   AF-A0A1Z9RZH1-F1
#
_cell.length_a   1.000
_cell.length_b   1.000
_cell.length_c   1.000
_cell.angle_alpha   90.00
_cell.angle_beta   90.00
_cell.angle_gamma   90.00
#
_symmetry.space_group_name_H-M   'P 1'
#
loop_
_entity.id
_entity.type
_entity.pdbx_description
1 polymer ?
#
loop_
_entity_poly.entity_id
_entity_poly.type
_entity_poly.pdbx_seq_one_letter_code
_entity_poly.pdbx_strand_id
1 'polypeptide(L)'
;MVSPQDLERLASLAGYDRMLTIDAVARANGVTPADVERALNAHLGGGSVAAPPEQAPSDAIPDVPAPPTPADRLDLSQYRYGYDPTADAKNRRAQVNQAIRCPTCGSALGIPDVRPIKVTCPACAATHTFTD
;
A
#
# COMPACT_ATOMS: atom_id res chain seq x y z
N MET A 1 -11.17 -25.15 -14.71
CA MET A 1 -10.46 -25.15 -16.01
C MET A 1 -10.59 -23.74 -16.57
N VAL A 2 -9.49 -23.13 -17.03
CA VAL A 2 -9.50 -21.74 -17.53
C VAL A 2 -10.21 -21.67 -18.89
N SER A 3 -11.10 -20.69 -19.08
CA SER A 3 -11.84 -20.49 -20.33
C SER A 3 -10.91 -20.03 -21.47
N PRO A 4 -11.11 -20.49 -22.72
CA PRO A 4 -10.30 -20.03 -23.86
C PRO A 4 -10.38 -18.52 -24.09
N GLN A 5 -11.52 -17.88 -23.80
CA GLN A 5 -11.67 -16.42 -23.90
C GLN A 5 -10.80 -15.67 -22.88
N ASP A 6 -10.62 -16.23 -21.68
CA ASP A 6 -9.74 -15.65 -20.67
C ASP A 6 -8.27 -15.73 -21.10
N LEU A 7 -7.89 -16.81 -21.80
CA LEU A 7 -6.53 -17.00 -22.32
C LEU A 7 -6.22 -16.03 -23.47
N GLU A 8 -7.15 -15.79 -24.39
CA GLU A 8 -7.01 -14.77 -25.46
C GLU A 8 -6.88 -13.36 -24.86
N ARG A 9 -7.71 -13.04 -23.86
CA ARG A 9 -7.64 -11.76 -23.15
C ARG A 9 -6.28 -11.59 -22.48
N LEU A 10 -5.80 -12.61 -21.77
CA LEU A 10 -4.49 -12.60 -21.11
C LEU A 10 -3.33 -12.47 -22.11
N ALA A 11 -3.45 -13.06 -23.30
CA ALA A 11 -2.47 -12.95 -24.38
C ALA A 11 -2.35 -11.51 -24.93
N SER A 12 -3.44 -10.75 -24.90
CA SER A 12 -3.45 -9.34 -25.34
C SER A 12 -2.87 -8.35 -24.32
N LEU A 13 -2.73 -8.76 -23.05
CA LEU A 13 -2.24 -7.91 -21.95
C LEU A 13 -0.75 -8.13 -21.69
N ALA A 14 -0.08 -7.07 -21.22
CA ALA A 14 1.35 -7.11 -20.87
C ALA A 14 1.62 -6.48 -19.50
N GLY A 15 2.73 -6.87 -18.88
CA GLY A 15 3.20 -6.29 -17.62
C GLY A 15 2.22 -6.44 -16.46
N TYR A 16 1.91 -5.33 -15.78
CA TYR A 16 1.10 -5.29 -14.56
C TYR A 16 -0.36 -5.70 -14.79
N ASP A 17 -0.97 -5.29 -15.91
CA ASP A 17 -2.35 -5.63 -16.22
C ASP A 17 -2.52 -7.14 -16.46
N ARG A 18 -1.51 -7.80 -17.03
CA ARG A 18 -1.50 -9.25 -17.18
C ARG A 18 -1.46 -9.95 -15.83
N MET A 19 -0.62 -9.49 -14.89
CA MET A 19 -0.53 -10.07 -13.55
C MET A 19 -1.88 -9.97 -12.80
N LEU A 20 -2.48 -8.77 -12.77
CA LEU A 20 -3.79 -8.55 -12.14
C LEU A 20 -4.89 -9.42 -12.74
N THR A 21 -4.86 -9.59 -14.05
CA THR A 21 -5.87 -10.39 -14.75
C THR A 21 -5.66 -11.89 -14.51
N ILE A 22 -4.41 -12.37 -14.39
CA ILE A 22 -4.10 -13.75 -13.98
C ILE A 22 -4.69 -14.02 -12.59
N ASP A 23 -4.47 -13.13 -11.62
CA ASP A 23 -5.01 -13.27 -10.27
C ASP A 23 -6.55 -13.28 -10.26
N ALA A 24 -7.18 -12.44 -11.08
CA ALA A 24 -8.63 -12.40 -11.21
C ALA A 24 -9.20 -13.69 -11.81
N VAL A 25 -8.59 -14.19 -12.90
CA VAL A 25 -8.98 -15.43 -13.58
C VAL A 25 -8.76 -16.65 -12.69
N ALA A 26 -7.67 -16.66 -11.92
CA ALA A 26 -7.35 -17.71 -10.96
C ALA A 26 -8.47 -17.86 -9.91
N ARG A 27 -8.89 -16.74 -9.30
CA ARG A 27 -9.99 -16.72 -8.32
C ARG A 27 -11.33 -17.11 -8.94
N ALA A 28 -11.66 -16.60 -10.12
CA ALA A 28 -12.92 -16.87 -10.80
C ALA A 28 -13.08 -18.36 -11.16
N ASN A 29 -11.99 -19.02 -11.52
CA ASN A 29 -11.98 -20.41 -11.97
C ASN A 29 -11.55 -21.40 -10.87
N GLY A 30 -11.29 -20.93 -9.65
CA GLY A 30 -10.88 -21.77 -8.51
C GLY A 30 -9.55 -22.49 -8.72
N VAL A 31 -8.63 -21.91 -9.50
CA VAL A 31 -7.31 -22.47 -9.82
C VAL A 31 -6.20 -21.55 -9.31
N THR A 32 -4.98 -22.07 -9.20
CA THR A 32 -3.85 -21.25 -8.78
C THR A 32 -3.36 -20.35 -9.92
N PRO A 33 -2.79 -19.17 -9.63
CA PRO A 33 -2.23 -18.30 -10.67
C PRO A 33 -1.15 -19.01 -11.51
N ALA A 34 -0.36 -19.91 -10.90
CA ALA A 34 0.63 -20.73 -11.61
C ALA A 34 -0.01 -21.69 -12.64
N ASP A 35 -1.20 -22.23 -12.36
CA ASP A 35 -1.92 -23.07 -13.31
C ASP A 35 -2.47 -22.25 -14.49
N VAL A 36 -2.91 -21.01 -14.23
CA VAL A 36 -3.36 -20.08 -15.26
C VAL A 36 -2.20 -19.67 -16.19
N GLU A 37 -1.02 -19.40 -15.63
CA GLU A 37 0.19 -19.12 -16.39
C GLU A 37 0.61 -20.31 -17.26
N ARG A 38 0.53 -21.53 -16.71
CA ARG A 38 0.81 -22.76 -17.47
C ARG A 38 -0.16 -22.94 -18.63
N ALA A 39 -1.46 -22.71 -18.39
CA ALA A 39 -2.48 -22.75 -19.44
C ALA A 39 -2.26 -21.69 -20.52
N LEU A 40 -1.85 -20.47 -20.14
CA LEU A 40 -1.53 -19.39 -21.05
C LEU A 40 -0.29 -19.67 -21.91
N ASN A 41 0.77 -20.22 -21.31
CA ASN A 41 1.98 -20.60 -22.04
C ASN A 41 1.72 -21.78 -23.01
N ALA A 42 0.83 -22.71 -22.62
CA ALA A 42 0.37 -23.77 -23.52
C ALA A 42 -0.47 -23.20 -24.69
N HIS A 43 -1.30 -22.19 -24.43
CA HIS A 43 -2.14 -21.54 -25.44
C HIS A 43 -1.34 -20.73 -26.46
N LEU A 44 -0.25 -20.07 -26.04
CA LEU A 44 0.62 -19.26 -26.90
C LEU A 44 1.55 -20.08 -27.82
N GLY A 45 1.45 -21.42 -27.82
CA GLY A 45 2.19 -22.26 -28.77
C GLY A 45 3.58 -22.75 -28.30
N GLY A 46 3.79 -22.86 -26.99
CA GLY A 46 4.70 -23.85 -26.39
C GLY A 46 6.22 -23.70 -26.63
N GLY A 47 6.91 -23.16 -25.63
CA GLY A 47 8.31 -23.49 -25.33
C GLY A 47 8.44 -23.73 -23.83
N SER A 48 8.89 -24.92 -23.42
CA SER A 48 9.20 -25.20 -22.01
C SER A 48 10.28 -24.23 -21.52
N VAL A 49 9.93 -23.35 -20.60
CA VAL A 49 10.92 -22.62 -19.80
C VAL A 49 11.14 -23.41 -18.52
N ALA A 50 12.38 -23.80 -18.30
CA ALA A 50 12.86 -24.55 -17.15
C ALA A 50 12.43 -23.90 -15.82
N ALA A 51 12.31 -24.76 -14.80
CA ALA A 51 11.97 -24.42 -13.42
C ALA A 51 12.73 -23.17 -12.90
N PRO A 52 12.06 -22.25 -12.19
CA PRO A 52 12.74 -21.19 -11.44
C PRO A 52 13.62 -21.81 -10.35
N PRO A 53 14.83 -21.27 -10.09
CA PRO A 53 15.62 -21.72 -8.96
C PRO A 53 14.93 -21.35 -7.66
N GLU A 54 14.93 -22.31 -6.76
CA GLU A 54 14.54 -22.26 -5.35
C GLU A 54 15.03 -20.94 -4.70
N GLN A 55 14.08 -20.06 -4.36
CA GLN A 55 14.37 -18.88 -3.55
C GLN A 55 14.61 -19.35 -2.11
N ALA A 56 15.88 -19.26 -1.69
CA ALA A 56 16.29 -19.47 -0.31
C ALA A 56 15.47 -18.58 0.65
N PRO A 57 15.14 -19.08 1.86
CA PRO A 57 14.39 -18.31 2.84
C PRO A 57 15.23 -17.09 3.27
N SER A 58 14.70 -15.90 3.02
CA SER A 58 15.30 -14.66 3.49
C SER A 58 14.92 -14.47 4.95
N ASP A 59 15.63 -15.15 5.85
CA ASP A 59 15.64 -14.81 7.28
C ASP A 59 16.43 -13.50 7.46
N ALA A 60 15.72 -12.39 7.32
CA ALA A 60 16.17 -11.09 7.80
C ALA A 60 14.96 -10.39 8.42
N ILE A 61 14.73 -10.67 9.69
CA ILE A 61 13.87 -9.86 10.54
C ILE A 61 14.51 -8.46 10.57
N PRO A 62 13.85 -7.39 10.07
CA PRO A 62 14.38 -6.05 10.25
C PRO A 62 14.40 -5.73 11.75
N ASP A 63 15.58 -5.33 12.22
CA ASP A 63 15.82 -4.80 13.56
C ASP A 63 14.71 -3.82 13.95
N VAL A 64 14.01 -4.12 15.05
CA VAL A 64 12.90 -3.30 15.55
C VAL A 64 13.50 -2.04 16.17
N PRO A 65 13.27 -0.84 15.61
CA PRO A 65 13.81 0.37 16.22
C PRO A 65 13.17 0.62 17.59
N ALA A 66 14.01 1.08 18.52
CA ALA A 66 13.71 1.40 19.92
C ALA A 66 12.44 2.26 20.10
N PRO A 67 11.76 2.17 21.27
CA PRO A 67 10.53 2.92 21.53
C PRO A 67 10.75 4.44 21.42
N PRO A 68 9.86 5.19 20.73
CA PRO A 68 10.07 6.60 20.47
C PRO A 68 9.89 7.44 21.74
N THR A 69 10.84 8.35 21.94
CA THR A 69 10.79 9.44 22.92
C THR A 69 9.62 10.40 22.64
N PRO A 70 9.04 11.03 23.67
CA PRO A 70 7.96 12.00 23.46
C PRO A 70 8.53 13.25 22.77
N ALA A 71 7.91 13.62 21.64
CA ALA A 71 8.18 14.78 20.79
C ALA A 71 9.24 14.63 19.67
N ASP A 72 9.43 13.42 19.12
CA ASP A 72 10.10 13.33 17.82
C ASP A 72 9.22 13.95 16.73
N ARG A 73 9.69 15.08 16.18
CA ARG A 73 9.18 15.64 14.92
C ARG A 73 9.28 14.54 13.88
N LEU A 74 8.15 14.05 13.43
CA LEU A 74 8.15 12.97 12.45
C LEU A 74 8.34 13.55 11.04
N ASP A 75 9.01 12.79 10.18
CA ASP A 75 9.01 13.08 8.75
C ASP A 75 7.58 12.98 8.22
N LEU A 76 7.06 14.02 7.55
CA LEU A 76 5.73 14.02 6.93
C LEU A 76 5.67 13.06 5.74
N SER A 77 6.76 12.83 5.03
CA SER A 77 6.78 12.09 3.76
C SER A 77 6.37 10.63 3.93
N GLN A 78 6.58 10.05 5.13
CA GLN A 78 6.18 8.68 5.46
C GLN A 78 4.68 8.56 5.77
N TYR A 79 3.97 9.67 6.04
CA TYR A 79 2.56 9.64 6.40
C TYR A 79 1.66 9.93 5.22
N ARG A 80 0.78 8.98 4.93
CA ARG A 80 -0.23 9.09 3.88
C ARG A 80 -1.54 9.59 4.46
N TYR A 81 -2.05 10.68 3.92
CA TYR A 81 -3.44 11.09 4.14
C TYR A 81 -4.37 10.16 3.37
N GLY A 82 -5.59 9.95 3.89
CA GLY A 82 -6.66 9.34 3.10
C GLY A 82 -6.83 10.12 1.79
N TYR A 83 -7.01 9.40 0.68
CA TYR A 83 -7.19 10.02 -0.63
C TYR A 83 -8.51 10.80 -0.65
N ASP A 84 -8.39 12.11 -0.84
CA ASP A 84 -9.50 13.04 -0.97
C ASP A 84 -9.11 14.01 -2.09
N PRO A 85 -9.79 13.93 -3.26
CA PRO A 85 -9.46 14.72 -4.44
C PRO A 85 -10.09 16.13 -4.43
N THR A 86 -10.80 16.51 -3.36
CA THR A 86 -11.40 17.85 -3.27
C THR A 86 -10.33 18.94 -3.18
N ALA A 87 -10.62 20.11 -3.76
CA ALA A 87 -9.73 21.27 -3.70
C ALA A 87 -9.49 21.72 -2.25
N ASP A 88 -10.49 21.60 -1.38
CA ASP A 88 -10.38 21.95 0.04
C ASP A 88 -9.40 21.02 0.77
N ALA A 89 -9.46 19.71 0.51
CA ALA A 89 -8.48 18.77 1.07
C ALA A 89 -7.05 19.07 0.62
N LYS A 90 -6.85 19.50 -0.63
CA LYS A 90 -5.55 19.96 -1.13
C LYS A 90 -5.05 21.18 -0.35
N ASN A 91 -5.91 22.17 -0.11
CA ASN A 91 -5.58 23.37 0.67
C ASN A 91 -5.23 23.03 2.12
N ARG A 92 -6.00 22.15 2.78
CA ARG A 92 -5.70 21.71 4.15
C ARG A 92 -4.36 21.00 4.25
N ARG A 93 -4.05 20.10 3.30
CA ARG A 93 -2.74 19.41 3.24
C ARG A 93 -1.59 20.39 3.03
N ALA A 94 -1.78 21.45 2.23
CA ALA A 94 -0.76 22.47 1.99
C ALA A 94 -0.45 23.33 3.22
N GLN A 95 -1.34 23.38 4.21
CA GLN A 95 -1.12 24.12 5.47
C GLN A 95 -0.44 23.28 6.55
N VAL A 96 -0.18 22.00 6.30
CA VAL A 96 0.49 21.10 7.25
C VAL A 96 2.00 21.14 7.03
N ASN A 97 2.74 21.58 8.05
CA ASN A 97 4.20 21.70 8.01
C ASN A 97 4.91 20.79 9.03
N GLN A 98 4.18 20.25 10.00
CA GLN A 98 4.71 19.39 11.06
C GLN A 98 3.84 18.14 11.27
N ALA A 99 4.49 17.03 11.64
CA ALA A 99 3.83 15.81 12.06
C ALA A 99 4.16 15.53 13.54
N ILE A 100 3.10 15.40 14.37
CA ILE A 100 3.18 15.10 15.81
C ILE A 100 2.34 13.87 16.12
N ARG A 101 2.73 13.08 17.14
CA ARG A 101 1.90 11.96 17.63
C ARG A 101 0.80 12.47 18.57
N CYS A 102 -0.41 11.96 18.40
CA CYS A 102 -1.47 12.12 19.39
C CYS A 102 -1.01 11.49 20.73
N PRO A 103 -1.04 12.23 21.86
CA PRO A 103 -0.60 11.68 23.15
C PRO A 103 -1.56 10.63 23.73
N THR A 104 -2.78 10.50 23.20
CA THR A 104 -3.75 9.49 23.64
C THR A 104 -3.64 8.18 22.88
N CYS A 105 -3.51 8.21 21.55
CA CYS A 105 -3.54 7.00 20.71
C CYS A 105 -2.29 6.77 19.85
N GLY A 106 -1.31 7.68 19.89
CA GLY A 106 -0.05 7.55 19.14
C GLY A 106 -0.17 7.77 17.61
N SER A 107 -1.37 7.99 17.09
CA SER A 107 -1.63 8.34 15.68
C SER A 107 -0.84 9.59 15.28
N ALA A 108 -0.23 9.57 14.10
CA ALA A 108 0.43 10.74 13.54
C ALA A 108 -0.60 11.76 13.04
N LEU A 109 -0.41 13.01 13.44
CA LEU A 109 -1.24 14.16 13.13
C LEU A 109 -0.41 15.19 12.38
N GLY A 110 -0.89 15.57 11.20
CA GLY A 110 -0.37 16.71 10.47
C GLY A 110 -0.94 18.00 11.01
N ILE A 111 -0.09 18.90 11.51
CA ILE A 111 -0.49 20.18 12.09
C ILE A 111 0.29 21.36 11.47
N PRO A 112 -0.30 22.56 11.42
CA PRO A 112 0.43 23.77 11.04
C PRO A 112 1.42 24.19 12.14
N ASP A 113 2.40 25.01 11.75
CA ASP A 113 3.46 25.52 12.64
C ASP A 113 3.00 26.70 13.51
N VAL A 114 1.74 27.13 13.35
CA VAL A 114 1.14 28.16 14.19
C VAL A 114 0.83 27.54 15.55
N ARG A 115 1.25 28.22 16.62
CA ARG A 115 0.95 27.90 18.03
C ARG A 115 0.40 29.17 18.70
N PRO A 116 -0.49 29.07 19.70
CA PRO A 116 -1.13 27.87 20.23
C PRO A 116 -2.29 27.37 19.36
N ILE A 117 -2.43 26.05 19.21
CA ILE A 117 -3.50 25.43 18.41
C ILE A 117 -4.22 24.32 19.16
N LYS A 118 -5.53 24.23 18.94
CA LYS A 118 -6.40 23.16 19.43
C LYS A 118 -6.64 22.17 18.29
N VAL A 119 -6.22 20.93 18.47
CA VAL A 119 -6.34 19.87 17.46
C VAL A 119 -7.13 18.70 18.02
N THR A 120 -8.10 18.23 17.25
CA THR A 120 -8.87 17.02 17.56
C THR A 120 -8.37 15.86 16.71
N CYS A 121 -7.95 14.77 17.35
CA CYS A 121 -7.45 13.60 16.66
C CYS A 121 -8.60 12.86 15.94
N PRO A 122 -8.52 12.60 14.62
CA PRO A 122 -9.57 11.88 13.90
C PRO A 122 -9.62 10.38 14.25
N ALA A 123 -8.57 9.81 14.84
CA ALA A 123 -8.52 8.39 15.18
C ALA A 123 -9.20 8.06 16.51
N CYS A 124 -9.10 8.94 17.53
CA CYS A 124 -9.61 8.67 18.88
C CYS A 124 -10.49 9.79 19.45
N ALA A 125 -10.80 10.82 18.67
CA ALA A 125 -11.57 12.01 19.07
C ALA A 125 -11.00 12.81 20.27
N ALA A 126 -9.79 12.49 20.75
CA ALA A 126 -9.14 13.23 21.82
C ALA A 126 -8.72 14.61 21.32
N THR A 127 -8.97 15.63 22.16
CA THR A 127 -8.65 17.02 21.88
C THR A 127 -7.42 17.43 22.68
N HIS A 128 -6.40 17.93 22.00
CA HIS A 128 -5.14 18.37 22.61
C HIS A 128 -4.82 19.80 22.20
N THR A 129 -4.17 20.54 23.09
CA THR A 129 -3.68 21.89 22.80
C THR A 129 -2.17 21.85 22.72
N PHE A 130 -1.61 22.25 21.59
CA PHE A 130 -0.16 22.32 21.38
C PHE A 130 0.26 23.78 21.44
N THR A 131 1.19 24.09 22.35
CA THR A 131 1.63 25.47 22.66
C THR A 131 3.07 25.77 22.23
N ASP A 132 3.83 24.77 21.76
CA ASP A 132 5.26 24.90 21.39
C ASP A 132 5.59 24.19 20.06
#